data_AF-A0A1F4XMR1-F1
#
_entry.id   AF-A0A1F4XMR1-F1
#
_cell.length_a   1.000
_cell.length_b   1.000
_cell.length_c   1.000
_cell.angle_alpha   90.00
_cell.angle_beta   90.00
_cell.angle_gamma   90.00
#
_symmetry.space_group_name_H-M   'P 1'
#
loop_
_entity.id
_entity.type
_entity.pdbx_description
1 polymer ?
#
loop_
_entity_poly.entity_id
_entity_poly.type
_entity_poly.pdbx_seq_one_letter_code
_entity_poly.pdbx_strand_id
1 'polypeptide(L)'
;MGKKSIKREQDVLAKYPAVVRLLIKKGKEQGFVTQQEVMHAIPEFETNLDVVEDIMMQFLEHGIEIVDSQQEFIWQNQEKEADRKSKLEKSSEQKLREKFTSSNKKNFALGDIAGDSIRMYLREIGRVDLLTAEEEVMLAKRITKHDPVAKRQLAEANLRLVVSIAKKYVGRGLSLLDLIQEGNIGLFRAVEKFDYRKGFKFSTYATWWIRQAITRAIADQARTIRIPVHMVETINKFTHTQRRLVQELGREPLIEEIASEMDMDVKKIRYIKKISQDIVSLEAPVGSDGDNSGKLGDFIEDDVTLSPAAQASRQLLKEDVHGLLESLTPREQKIIRMRFGLDDGIGHTLEEVGQEFGVTRERIRQIEAKALVKLREHPESVRINLSKAEQSLDNDINFLTNNLSFTYFPDLIFFGPPGSGKTSEAHKITRVYDMAVFDLPFELQKTMKGDNTLGRKIKQLLNAGQVIPSDILQQVVENFFKHIPNDKPIIFDGFPKNLAQTDFFNRLISQHKRNFVAILFNVGDDHALTRITKKKVCTYCQSIYSADSTLETCEKCDHDLKLIKEDNIVGMKLRLSNYYQETAPIVSMYEKMGKLISINADENDEEVYNALTDRLEAFGLDKKKKKKD
;
A
#
# COMPACT_ATOMS: atom_id res chain seq x y z
N MET A 1 58.21 -22.98 14.09
CA MET A 1 57.34 -23.30 12.94
C MET A 1 55.97 -22.58 12.94
N GLY A 2 55.55 -21.90 14.02
CA GLY A 2 54.20 -21.28 14.10
C GLY A 2 53.95 -19.99 13.30
N LYS A 3 54.97 -19.22 12.89
CA LYS A 3 54.74 -17.98 12.12
C LYS A 3 54.41 -18.20 10.63
N LYS A 4 54.69 -19.39 10.07
CA LYS A 4 54.37 -19.75 8.68
C LYS A 4 52.96 -20.34 8.54
N SER A 5 52.41 -20.97 9.57
CA SER A 5 51.01 -21.47 9.58
C SER A 5 50.01 -20.31 9.75
N ILE A 6 50.30 -19.36 10.63
CA ILE A 6 49.43 -18.18 10.88
C ILE A 6 49.32 -17.29 9.63
N LYS A 7 50.42 -17.13 8.86
CA LYS A 7 50.38 -16.39 7.59
C LYS A 7 49.52 -17.07 6.52
N ARG A 8 49.58 -18.41 6.43
CA ARG A 8 48.72 -19.18 5.50
C ARG A 8 47.24 -19.11 5.86
N GLU A 9 46.89 -19.15 7.14
CA GLU A 9 45.49 -18.97 7.58
C GLU A 9 44.97 -17.55 7.29
N GLN A 10 45.80 -16.52 7.51
CA GLN A 10 45.42 -15.12 7.22
C GLN A 10 45.21 -14.87 5.72
N ASP A 11 46.00 -15.51 4.85
CA ASP A 11 45.87 -15.39 3.39
C ASP A 11 44.62 -16.12 2.85
N VAL A 12 44.20 -17.24 3.46
CA VAL A 12 42.97 -17.97 3.08
C VAL A 12 41.71 -17.23 3.56
N LEU A 13 41.74 -16.67 4.77
CA LEU A 13 40.63 -15.88 5.33
C LEU A 13 40.41 -14.55 4.59
N ALA A 14 41.44 -14.01 3.91
CA ALA A 14 41.35 -12.74 3.18
C ALA A 14 40.42 -12.78 1.96
N LYS A 15 40.10 -13.97 1.45
CA LYS A 15 39.22 -14.20 0.28
C LYS A 15 37.73 -13.95 0.61
N TYR A 16 37.34 -13.94 1.88
CA TYR A 16 35.94 -13.87 2.31
C TYR A 16 35.51 -12.46 2.77
N PRO A 17 34.22 -12.11 2.65
CA PRO A 17 33.66 -10.88 3.21
C PRO A 17 34.02 -10.72 4.70
N ALA A 18 34.23 -9.48 5.14
CA ALA A 18 34.65 -9.18 6.53
C ALA A 18 33.68 -9.79 7.57
N VAL A 19 32.38 -9.86 7.24
CA VAL A 19 31.32 -10.42 8.08
C VAL A 19 31.50 -11.92 8.32
N VAL A 20 31.91 -12.68 7.29
CA VAL A 20 32.16 -14.13 7.37
C VAL A 20 33.40 -14.42 8.21
N ARG A 21 34.45 -13.61 8.08
CA ARG A 21 35.66 -13.74 8.93
C ARG A 21 35.35 -13.52 10.41
N LEU A 22 34.50 -12.54 10.72
CA LEU A 22 34.01 -12.29 12.07
C LEU A 22 33.21 -13.49 12.60
N LEU A 23 32.35 -14.08 11.77
CA LEU A 23 31.60 -15.28 12.12
C LEU A 23 32.49 -16.48 12.41
N ILE A 24 33.50 -16.73 11.59
CA ILE A 24 34.47 -17.82 11.81
C ILE A 24 35.23 -17.61 13.11
N LYS A 25 35.62 -16.35 13.42
CA LYS A 25 36.31 -16.04 14.67
C LYS A 25 35.40 -16.26 15.90
N LYS A 26 34.15 -15.79 15.83
CA LYS A 26 33.14 -15.99 16.87
C LYS A 26 32.82 -17.48 17.06
N GLY A 27 32.65 -18.21 15.95
CA GLY A 27 32.42 -19.65 15.95
C GLY A 27 33.60 -20.46 16.51
N LYS A 28 34.84 -20.04 16.27
CA LYS A 28 36.03 -20.64 16.88
C LYS A 28 36.07 -20.45 18.41
N GLU A 29 35.56 -19.32 18.90
CA GLU A 29 35.50 -19.02 20.34
C GLU A 29 34.34 -19.76 21.04
N GLN A 30 33.19 -19.89 20.37
CA GLN A 30 31.97 -20.45 20.95
C GLN A 30 31.78 -21.95 20.65
N GLY A 31 32.46 -22.50 19.63
CA GLY A 31 32.27 -23.88 19.15
C GLY A 31 30.99 -24.10 18.32
N PHE A 32 30.11 -23.09 18.25
CA PHE A 32 28.90 -23.13 17.45
C PHE A 32 28.58 -21.75 16.85
N VAL A 33 27.80 -21.74 15.78
CA VAL A 33 27.25 -20.52 15.16
C VAL A 33 25.77 -20.74 14.89
N THR A 34 24.94 -19.72 15.14
CA THR A 34 23.50 -19.85 14.92
C THR A 34 23.14 -19.70 13.45
N GLN A 35 22.08 -20.38 13.01
CA GLN A 35 21.63 -20.31 11.61
C GLN A 35 21.28 -18.88 11.16
N GLN A 36 20.69 -18.06 12.04
CA GLN A 36 20.36 -16.67 11.72
C GLN A 36 21.63 -15.84 11.47
N GLU A 37 22.71 -16.10 12.21
CA GLU A 37 23.99 -15.44 12.01
C GLU A 37 24.64 -15.83 10.69
N VAL A 38 24.57 -17.10 10.29
CA VAL A 38 25.08 -17.55 8.98
C VAL A 38 24.29 -16.91 7.83
N MET A 39 22.96 -16.90 7.93
CA MET A 39 22.07 -16.31 6.91
C MET A 39 22.21 -14.79 6.83
N HIS A 40 22.45 -14.12 7.95
CA HIS A 40 22.71 -12.69 7.98
C HIS A 40 24.10 -12.34 7.41
N ALA A 41 25.09 -13.17 7.68
CA ALA A 41 26.45 -12.97 7.19
C ALA A 41 26.58 -13.17 5.67
N ILE A 42 25.69 -13.98 5.07
CA ILE A 42 25.66 -14.27 3.65
C ILE A 42 24.25 -14.03 3.11
N PRO A 43 23.86 -12.77 2.83
CA PRO A 43 22.55 -12.45 2.26
C PRO A 43 22.35 -13.02 0.85
N GLU A 44 23.44 -13.21 0.10
CA GLU A 44 23.44 -13.77 -1.26
C GLU A 44 23.87 -15.25 -1.27
N PHE A 45 23.42 -16.04 -0.29
CA PHE A 45 23.83 -17.44 -0.11
C PHE A 45 23.42 -18.37 -1.27
N GLU A 46 22.53 -17.93 -2.15
CA GLU A 46 21.96 -18.76 -3.22
C GLU A 46 22.57 -18.52 -4.61
N THR A 47 23.17 -17.36 -4.85
CA THR A 47 23.75 -17.00 -6.16
C THR A 47 25.14 -17.62 -6.36
N ASN A 48 25.87 -17.90 -5.28
CA ASN A 48 27.19 -18.53 -5.31
C ASN A 48 27.26 -19.77 -4.42
N LEU A 49 26.65 -20.87 -4.88
CA LEU A 49 26.70 -22.17 -4.19
C LEU A 49 28.13 -22.62 -3.88
N ASP A 50 29.08 -22.41 -4.79
CA ASP A 50 30.47 -22.82 -4.61
C ASP A 50 31.17 -22.06 -3.45
N VAL A 51 30.85 -20.77 -3.29
CA VAL A 51 31.42 -19.95 -2.21
C VAL A 51 30.82 -20.33 -0.86
N VAL A 52 29.53 -20.67 -0.83
CA VAL A 52 28.87 -21.13 0.39
C VAL A 52 29.35 -22.53 0.76
N GLU A 53 29.56 -23.42 -0.21
CA GLU A 53 30.20 -24.72 0.00
C GLU A 53 31.58 -24.57 0.64
N ASP A 54 32.42 -23.66 0.14
CA ASP A 54 33.73 -23.34 0.71
C ASP A 54 33.63 -22.83 2.17
N ILE A 55 32.70 -21.90 2.46
CA ILE A 55 32.52 -21.33 3.81
C ILE A 55 32.00 -22.39 4.80
N MET A 56 31.05 -23.21 4.37
CA MET A 56 30.51 -24.29 5.19
C MET A 56 31.57 -25.37 5.47
N MET A 57 32.41 -25.65 4.48
CA MET A 57 33.56 -26.52 4.64
C MET A 57 34.57 -25.95 5.64
N GLN A 58 34.79 -24.63 5.62
CA GLN A 58 35.60 -23.95 6.63
C GLN A 58 34.99 -24.00 8.04
N PHE A 59 33.67 -23.89 8.19
CA PHE A 59 33.01 -24.06 9.50
C PHE A 59 33.21 -25.49 10.03
N LEU A 60 33.04 -26.49 9.17
CA LEU A 60 33.26 -27.89 9.52
C LEU A 60 34.73 -28.17 9.87
N GLU A 61 35.70 -27.72 9.06
CA GLU A 61 37.15 -27.87 9.32
C GLU A 61 37.58 -27.29 10.67
N HIS A 62 36.93 -26.22 11.12
CA HIS A 62 37.21 -25.57 12.39
C HIS A 62 36.35 -26.10 13.56
N GLY A 63 35.55 -27.15 13.34
CA GLY A 63 34.73 -27.78 14.37
C GLY A 63 33.56 -26.93 14.86
N ILE A 64 33.08 -26.00 14.02
CA ILE A 64 32.01 -25.07 14.36
C ILE A 64 30.66 -25.72 14.00
N GLU A 65 29.84 -26.00 15.01
CA GLU A 65 28.52 -26.62 14.82
C GLU A 65 27.46 -25.55 14.50
N ILE A 66 26.58 -25.81 13.51
CA ILE A 66 25.53 -24.85 13.15
C ILE A 66 24.24 -25.22 13.87
N VAL A 67 23.88 -24.38 14.84
CA VAL A 67 22.74 -24.59 15.74
C VAL A 67 21.55 -23.74 15.27
N ASP A 68 20.35 -24.32 15.35
CA ASP A 68 19.11 -23.67 14.97
C ASP A 68 18.58 -22.88 16.19
N SER A 69 18.43 -21.55 16.10
CA SER A 69 18.03 -20.71 17.25
C SER A 69 16.63 -21.05 17.77
N GLN A 70 15.83 -21.79 16.99
CA GLN A 70 14.57 -22.36 17.47
C GLN A 70 14.74 -23.44 18.55
N GLN A 71 15.93 -24.00 18.74
CA GLN A 71 16.16 -24.95 19.83
C GLN A 71 16.06 -24.24 21.19
N GLU A 72 16.62 -23.04 21.38
CA GLU A 72 16.66 -22.39 22.71
C GLU A 72 15.27 -21.98 23.23
N PHE A 73 14.32 -21.61 22.36
CA PHE A 73 12.96 -21.28 22.79
C PHE A 73 12.12 -22.51 23.21
N ILE A 74 12.62 -23.73 22.99
CA ILE A 74 11.94 -24.98 23.36
C ILE A 74 12.46 -25.52 24.71
N TRP A 75 13.71 -25.25 25.09
CA TRP A 75 14.31 -25.79 26.32
C TRP A 75 13.91 -25.06 27.61
N GLN A 76 13.49 -23.78 27.57
CA GLN A 76 13.11 -23.06 28.80
C GLN A 76 11.67 -23.34 29.28
N ASN A 77 10.80 -23.90 28.43
CA ASN A 77 9.40 -24.18 28.79
C ASN A 77 9.09 -25.67 29.07
N GLN A 78 10.05 -26.58 28.90
CA GLN A 78 9.80 -28.03 29.10
C GLN A 78 9.99 -28.51 30.54
N GLU A 79 10.75 -27.82 31.39
CA GLU A 79 10.97 -28.26 32.77
C GLU A 79 9.73 -28.10 33.69
N LYS A 80 8.76 -27.25 33.32
CA LYS A 80 7.51 -27.07 34.10
C LYS A 80 6.34 -27.93 33.63
N GLU A 81 6.40 -28.52 32.44
CA GLU A 81 5.33 -29.41 31.92
C GLU A 81 5.62 -30.91 32.09
N ALA A 82 6.90 -31.31 32.25
CA ALA A 82 7.30 -32.71 32.35
C ALA A 82 6.76 -33.43 33.61
N ASP A 83 6.57 -32.70 34.72
CA ASP A 83 6.07 -33.27 35.98
C ASP A 83 4.56 -33.52 36.01
N ARG A 84 3.78 -32.93 35.09
CA ARG A 84 2.33 -33.16 35.02
C ARG A 84 1.94 -34.32 34.10
N LYS A 85 2.74 -34.65 33.09
CA LYS A 85 2.43 -35.71 32.10
C LYS A 85 2.88 -37.12 32.52
N SER A 86 3.89 -37.23 33.39
CA SER A 86 4.45 -38.51 33.83
C SER A 86 3.51 -39.39 34.69
N LYS A 87 2.40 -38.85 35.19
CA LYS A 87 1.37 -39.59 35.96
C LYS A 87 0.17 -40.08 35.14
N LEU A 88 -0.09 -39.55 33.94
CA LEU A 88 -1.24 -39.97 33.13
C LEU A 88 -0.92 -41.02 32.05
N GLU A 89 0.33 -41.09 31.57
CA GLU A 89 0.70 -41.95 30.43
C GLU A 89 0.89 -43.44 30.77
N LYS A 90 1.06 -43.80 32.04
CA LYS A 90 1.20 -45.20 32.46
C LYS A 90 -0.09 -46.02 32.43
N SER A 91 -1.26 -45.39 32.24
CA SER A 91 -2.55 -46.10 32.17
C SER A 91 -3.06 -46.34 30.73
N SER A 92 -2.51 -45.66 29.73
CA SER A 92 -3.01 -45.67 28.35
C SER A 92 -2.28 -46.66 27.43
N GLU A 93 -1.00 -46.97 27.72
CA GLU A 93 -0.21 -47.92 26.90
C GLU A 93 -0.69 -49.37 27.01
N GLN A 94 -1.30 -49.74 28.14
CA GLN A 94 -1.82 -51.10 28.34
C GLN A 94 -3.15 -51.34 27.59
N LYS A 95 -3.92 -50.28 27.27
CA LYS A 95 -5.18 -50.37 26.50
C LYS A 95 -5.00 -50.33 24.99
N LEU A 96 -3.84 -49.87 24.48
CA LEU A 96 -3.56 -49.83 23.04
C LEU A 96 -3.06 -51.16 22.48
N ARG A 97 -2.46 -52.02 23.31
CA ARG A 97 -1.90 -53.32 22.86
C ARG A 97 -2.96 -54.39 22.60
N GLU A 98 -4.11 -54.35 23.26
CA GLU A 98 -5.16 -55.38 23.11
C GLU A 98 -6.11 -55.16 21.92
N LYS A 99 -6.08 -53.99 21.25
CA LYS A 99 -6.96 -53.70 20.10
C LYS A 99 -6.39 -54.06 18.72
N PHE A 100 -5.16 -54.57 18.65
CA PHE A 100 -4.53 -54.91 17.36
C PHE A 100 -4.83 -56.33 16.86
N THR A 101 -5.53 -57.18 17.64
CA THR A 101 -5.77 -58.58 17.27
C THR A 101 -7.23 -58.99 17.39
N SER A 102 -8.17 -58.30 16.73
CA SER A 102 -9.44 -58.91 16.27
C SER A 102 -10.30 -57.94 15.44
N SER A 103 -10.55 -58.32 14.19
CA SER A 103 -11.80 -58.19 13.40
C SER A 103 -12.63 -56.89 13.53
N ASN A 104 -13.07 -56.20 12.47
CA ASN A 104 -13.80 -56.73 11.32
C ASN A 104 -14.11 -55.61 10.28
N LYS A 105 -14.50 -56.03 9.07
CA LYS A 105 -14.87 -55.28 7.85
C LYS A 105 -15.82 -54.06 8.01
N LYS A 106 -15.63 -53.12 7.05
CA LYS A 106 -16.54 -52.05 6.50
C LYS A 106 -16.53 -50.65 7.15
N ASN A 107 -15.83 -49.69 6.53
CA ASN A 107 -16.39 -48.70 5.59
C ASN A 107 -15.27 -47.76 5.11
N PHE A 108 -15.14 -47.63 3.78
CA PHE A 108 -14.06 -46.92 3.09
C PHE A 108 -14.46 -45.45 2.90
N ALA A 109 -13.79 -44.52 3.58
CA ALA A 109 -14.02 -43.08 3.43
C ALA A 109 -12.82 -42.42 2.74
N LEU A 110 -13.11 -41.65 1.68
CA LEU A 110 -12.15 -41.02 0.75
C LEU A 110 -11.11 -40.06 1.38
N GLY A 111 -11.25 -39.72 2.68
CA GLY A 111 -10.31 -38.86 3.41
C GLY A 111 -9.09 -39.57 4.01
N ASP A 112 -9.12 -40.90 4.14
CA ASP A 112 -8.01 -41.67 4.74
C ASP A 112 -6.87 -41.95 3.74
N ILE A 113 -7.06 -41.69 2.44
CA ILE A 113 -6.10 -42.03 1.37
C ILE A 113 -4.82 -41.18 1.45
N ALA A 114 -4.94 -39.91 1.85
CA ALA A 114 -3.78 -39.02 2.04
C ALA A 114 -2.94 -39.42 3.28
N GLY A 115 -3.62 -39.83 4.36
CA GLY A 115 -2.97 -40.42 5.53
C GLY A 115 -2.31 -41.76 5.21
N ASP A 116 -2.93 -42.57 4.35
CA ASP A 116 -2.42 -43.86 3.92
C ASP A 116 -1.15 -43.74 3.06
N SER A 117 -1.08 -42.73 2.19
CA SER A 117 0.10 -42.46 1.35
C SER A 117 1.34 -42.09 2.19
N ILE A 118 1.17 -41.21 3.19
CA ILE A 118 2.25 -40.85 4.12
C ILE A 118 2.63 -42.06 4.98
N ARG A 119 1.66 -42.80 5.51
CA ARG A 119 1.91 -43.98 6.34
C ARG A 119 2.60 -45.11 5.57
N MET A 120 2.23 -45.32 4.31
CA MET A 120 2.88 -46.27 3.42
C MET A 120 4.34 -45.88 3.19
N TYR A 121 4.59 -44.61 2.87
CA TYR A 121 5.95 -44.09 2.69
C TYR A 121 6.82 -44.26 3.95
N LEU A 122 6.30 -43.87 5.12
CA LEU A 122 7.01 -44.00 6.40
C LEU A 122 7.33 -45.46 6.75
N ARG A 123 6.44 -46.40 6.37
CA ARG A 123 6.67 -47.83 6.56
C ARG A 123 7.77 -48.35 5.64
N GLU A 124 7.81 -47.89 4.39
CA GLU A 124 8.80 -48.32 3.40
C GLU A 124 10.21 -47.87 3.80
N ILE A 125 10.38 -46.59 4.16
CA ILE A 125 11.69 -46.07 4.62
C ILE A 125 12.11 -46.62 5.99
N GLY A 126 11.16 -47.17 6.76
CA GLY A 126 11.41 -47.81 8.04
C GLY A 126 11.97 -49.23 7.93
N ARG A 127 11.96 -49.84 6.73
CA ARG A 127 12.51 -51.19 6.48
C ARG A 127 14.02 -51.21 6.36
N VAL A 128 14.64 -50.08 6.02
CA VAL A 128 16.08 -49.96 5.83
C VAL A 128 16.74 -49.63 7.18
N ASP A 129 17.73 -50.43 7.55
CA ASP A 129 18.49 -50.24 8.79
C ASP A 129 19.37 -49.00 8.73
N LEU A 130 19.67 -48.44 9.92
CA LEU A 130 20.56 -47.30 10.06
C LEU A 130 22.02 -47.75 9.83
N LEU A 131 22.76 -46.98 9.02
CA LEU A 131 24.17 -47.24 8.77
C LEU A 131 25.04 -46.80 9.94
N THR A 132 26.12 -47.54 10.16
CA THR A 132 27.22 -47.14 11.03
C THR A 132 28.19 -46.20 10.31
N ALA A 133 28.98 -45.44 11.07
CA ALA A 133 29.96 -44.51 10.49
C ALA A 133 31.01 -45.21 9.60
N GLU A 134 31.35 -46.47 9.90
CA GLU A 134 32.28 -47.27 9.09
C GLU A 134 31.66 -47.68 7.75
N GLU A 135 30.37 -48.05 7.76
CA GLU A 135 29.61 -48.39 6.56
C GLU A 135 29.39 -47.18 5.66
N GLU A 136 29.13 -46.00 6.22
CA GLU A 136 29.06 -44.73 5.46
C GLU A 136 30.36 -44.49 4.67
N VAL A 137 31.52 -44.69 5.32
CA VAL A 137 32.83 -44.54 4.66
C VAL A 137 33.04 -45.61 3.58
N MET A 138 32.59 -46.85 3.81
CA MET A 138 32.69 -47.92 2.82
C MET A 138 31.85 -47.61 1.58
N LEU A 139 30.60 -47.17 1.77
CA LEU A 139 29.70 -46.79 0.68
C LEU A 139 30.23 -45.55 -0.05
N ALA A 140 30.73 -44.54 0.66
CA ALA A 140 31.34 -43.36 0.06
C ALA A 140 32.55 -43.70 -0.82
N LYS A 141 33.43 -44.62 -0.38
CA LYS A 141 34.54 -45.14 -1.21
C LYS A 141 34.04 -45.80 -2.49
N ARG A 142 32.93 -46.54 -2.44
CA ARG A 142 32.32 -47.16 -3.63
C ARG A 142 31.68 -46.11 -4.55
N ILE A 143 31.05 -45.08 -3.99
CA ILE A 143 30.47 -43.96 -4.74
C ILE A 143 31.56 -43.19 -5.51
N THR A 144 32.76 -42.99 -4.94
CA THR A 144 33.89 -42.39 -5.69
C THR A 144 34.36 -43.21 -6.89
N LYS A 145 34.04 -44.50 -6.93
CA LYS A 145 34.26 -45.39 -8.09
C LYS A 145 33.07 -45.42 -9.05
N HIS A 146 32.13 -44.49 -8.91
CA HIS A 146 30.90 -44.39 -9.70
C HIS A 146 29.96 -45.60 -9.60
N ASP A 147 29.91 -46.27 -8.44
CA ASP A 147 28.97 -47.37 -8.19
C ASP A 147 27.54 -46.84 -7.92
N PRO A 148 26.56 -47.09 -8.82
CA PRO A 148 25.20 -46.60 -8.65
C PRO A 148 24.44 -47.33 -7.54
N VAL A 149 24.83 -48.55 -7.18
CA VAL A 149 24.17 -49.34 -6.12
C VAL A 149 24.53 -48.76 -4.76
N ALA A 150 25.81 -48.46 -4.54
CA ALA A 150 26.27 -47.82 -3.31
C ALA A 150 25.63 -46.45 -3.09
N LYS A 151 25.41 -45.67 -4.16
CA LYS A 151 24.71 -44.39 -4.12
C LYS A 151 23.26 -44.54 -3.63
N ARG A 152 22.53 -45.52 -4.16
CA ARG A 152 21.14 -45.80 -3.74
C ARG A 152 21.09 -46.26 -2.29
N GLN A 153 21.95 -47.19 -1.89
CA GLN A 153 22.03 -47.69 -0.52
C GLN A 153 22.29 -46.57 0.49
N LEU A 154 23.25 -45.66 0.20
CA LEU A 154 23.55 -44.54 1.08
C LEU A 154 22.38 -43.54 1.16
N ALA A 155 21.68 -43.31 0.05
CA ALA A 155 20.49 -42.44 0.04
C ALA A 155 19.32 -43.06 0.81
N GLU A 156 18.99 -44.33 0.57
CA GLU A 156 17.87 -45.05 1.19
C GLU A 156 17.99 -45.11 2.72
N ALA A 157 19.18 -45.40 3.25
CA ALA A 157 19.44 -45.42 4.68
C ALA A 157 19.22 -44.05 5.36
N ASN A 158 19.34 -42.96 4.61
CA ASN A 158 19.23 -41.59 5.10
C ASN A 158 17.89 -40.92 4.77
N LEU A 159 16.91 -41.62 4.17
CA LEU A 159 15.58 -41.04 3.89
C LEU A 159 14.85 -40.59 5.16
N ARG A 160 15.10 -41.26 6.30
CA ARG A 160 14.53 -40.88 7.61
C ARG A 160 15.03 -39.51 8.10
N LEU A 161 16.25 -39.12 7.73
CA LEU A 161 16.81 -37.80 8.04
C LEU A 161 16.03 -36.70 7.30
N VAL A 162 15.65 -36.94 6.05
CA VAL A 162 14.86 -35.97 5.26
C VAL A 162 13.51 -35.71 5.93
N VAL A 163 12.83 -36.76 6.38
CA VAL A 163 11.53 -36.63 7.07
C VAL A 163 11.66 -35.83 8.37
N SER A 164 12.71 -36.06 9.16
CA SER A 164 12.91 -35.36 10.44
C SER A 164 13.18 -33.86 10.23
N ILE A 165 13.85 -33.49 9.14
CA ILE A 165 14.08 -32.10 8.75
C ILE A 165 12.81 -31.48 8.17
N ALA A 166 12.16 -32.15 7.21
CA ALA A 166 10.96 -31.66 6.51
C ALA A 166 9.78 -31.40 7.45
N LYS A 167 9.64 -32.19 8.53
CA LYS A 167 8.60 -32.00 9.55
C LYS A 167 8.63 -30.60 10.17
N LYS A 168 9.80 -29.94 10.23
CA LYS A 168 9.94 -28.56 10.75
C LYS A 168 9.38 -27.48 9.81
N TYR A 169 9.07 -27.83 8.56
CA TYR A 169 8.60 -26.91 7.52
C TYR A 169 7.13 -27.08 7.14
N VAL A 170 6.40 -27.94 7.86
CA VAL A 170 4.96 -28.14 7.67
C VAL A 170 4.20 -26.85 7.99
N GLY A 171 3.18 -26.54 7.20
CA GLY A 171 2.34 -25.36 7.37
C GLY A 171 2.87 -24.09 6.70
N ARG A 172 3.90 -24.20 5.83
CA ARG A 172 4.47 -23.08 5.06
C ARG A 172 3.99 -23.01 3.60
N GLY A 173 2.84 -23.62 3.29
CA GLY A 173 2.20 -23.56 1.97
C GLY A 173 2.40 -24.80 1.07
N LEU A 174 3.39 -25.64 1.34
CA LEU A 174 3.57 -26.93 0.65
C LEU A 174 3.12 -28.11 1.53
N SER A 175 2.71 -29.22 0.90
CA SER A 175 2.36 -30.44 1.61
C SER A 175 3.61 -31.13 2.17
N LEU A 176 3.45 -31.94 3.23
CA LEU A 176 4.58 -32.66 3.81
C LEU A 176 5.22 -33.62 2.80
N LEU A 177 4.44 -34.24 1.92
CA LEU A 177 4.97 -35.13 0.89
C LEU A 177 5.84 -34.36 -0.10
N ASP A 178 5.41 -33.18 -0.55
CA ASP A 178 6.19 -32.35 -1.47
C ASP A 178 7.49 -31.87 -0.81
N LEU A 179 7.43 -31.44 0.45
CA LEU A 179 8.61 -31.08 1.22
C LEU A 179 9.60 -32.25 1.35
N ILE A 180 9.10 -33.47 1.56
CA ILE A 180 9.92 -34.68 1.60
C ILE A 180 10.56 -34.95 0.23
N GLN A 181 9.81 -34.82 -0.86
CA GLN A 181 10.37 -35.06 -2.20
C GLN A 181 11.46 -34.05 -2.55
N GLU A 182 11.24 -32.77 -2.29
CA GLU A 182 12.24 -31.72 -2.50
C GLU A 182 13.46 -31.92 -1.60
N GLY A 183 13.25 -32.34 -0.35
CA GLY A 183 14.32 -32.73 0.56
C GLY A 183 15.11 -33.96 0.08
N ASN A 184 14.45 -34.95 -0.53
CA ASN A 184 15.11 -36.12 -1.12
C ASN A 184 16.01 -35.72 -2.29
N ILE A 185 15.57 -34.77 -3.13
CA ILE A 185 16.41 -34.19 -4.20
C ILE A 185 17.67 -33.54 -3.61
N GLY A 186 17.52 -32.79 -2.51
CA GLY A 186 18.66 -32.24 -1.75
C GLY A 186 19.60 -33.33 -1.20
N LEU A 187 19.05 -34.40 -0.63
CA LEU A 187 19.81 -35.54 -0.14
C LEU A 187 20.62 -36.21 -1.26
N PHE A 188 20.03 -36.43 -2.44
CA PHE A 188 20.74 -37.04 -3.56
C PHE A 188 21.94 -36.22 -4.02
N ARG A 189 21.82 -34.89 -4.03
CA ARG A 189 22.95 -33.98 -4.30
C ARG A 189 24.03 -34.08 -3.22
N ALA A 190 23.63 -34.20 -1.95
CA ALA A 190 24.57 -34.40 -0.85
C ALA A 190 25.35 -35.72 -1.01
N VAL A 191 24.68 -36.80 -1.39
CA VAL A 191 25.32 -38.12 -1.61
C VAL A 191 26.36 -38.05 -2.73
N GLU A 192 26.08 -37.32 -3.82
CA GLU A 192 27.03 -37.18 -4.95
C GLU A 192 28.30 -36.41 -4.57
N LYS A 193 28.16 -35.37 -3.76
CA LYS A 193 29.25 -34.46 -3.39
C LYS A 193 29.94 -34.81 -2.06
N PHE A 194 29.54 -35.89 -1.39
CA PHE A 194 30.08 -36.23 -0.07
C PHE A 194 31.53 -36.73 -0.16
N ASP A 195 32.42 -36.13 0.64
CA ASP A 195 33.81 -36.55 0.75
C ASP A 195 34.10 -37.13 2.14
N TYR A 196 34.33 -38.45 2.18
CA TYR A 196 34.62 -39.19 3.39
C TYR A 196 36.01 -38.88 3.98
N ARG A 197 36.93 -38.27 3.21
CA ARG A 197 38.31 -37.98 3.67
C ARG A 197 38.36 -36.88 4.72
N LYS A 198 37.32 -36.04 4.79
CA LYS A 198 37.22 -34.90 5.71
C LYS A 198 36.85 -35.31 7.14
N GLY A 199 36.45 -36.55 7.37
CA GLY A 199 36.25 -37.11 8.72
C GLY A 199 34.97 -36.67 9.45
N PHE A 200 34.03 -36.02 8.76
CA PHE A 200 32.72 -35.64 9.31
C PHE A 200 31.65 -36.68 9.01
N LYS A 201 30.64 -36.78 9.88
CA LYS A 201 29.47 -37.64 9.66
C LYS A 201 28.67 -37.17 8.44
N PHE A 202 28.13 -38.12 7.68
CA PHE A 202 27.33 -37.80 6.50
C PHE A 202 26.09 -36.97 6.85
N SER A 203 25.43 -37.25 7.99
CA SER A 203 24.23 -36.55 8.45
C SER A 203 24.42 -35.04 8.62
N THR A 204 25.57 -34.60 9.15
CA THR A 204 25.90 -33.17 9.33
C THR A 204 25.98 -32.46 7.98
N TYR A 205 26.62 -33.09 6.99
CA TYR A 205 26.73 -32.55 5.64
C TYR A 205 25.39 -32.56 4.89
N ALA A 206 24.67 -33.67 4.93
CA ALA A 206 23.38 -33.84 4.26
C ALA A 206 22.31 -32.89 4.77
N THR A 207 22.33 -32.56 6.06
CA THR A 207 21.34 -31.65 6.68
C THR A 207 21.31 -30.28 5.97
N TRP A 208 22.47 -29.75 5.57
CA TRP A 208 22.54 -28.47 4.86
C TRP A 208 21.87 -28.54 3.49
N TRP A 209 22.22 -29.55 2.69
CA TRP A 209 21.67 -29.76 1.34
C TRP A 209 20.17 -30.02 1.33
N ILE A 210 19.68 -30.82 2.29
CA ILE A 210 18.25 -31.10 2.46
C ILE A 210 17.52 -29.80 2.80
N ARG A 211 18.04 -29.02 3.75
CA ARG A 211 17.43 -27.75 4.17
C ARG A 211 17.38 -26.74 3.03
N GLN A 212 18.48 -26.59 2.29
CA GLN A 212 18.56 -25.66 1.16
C GLN A 212 17.54 -26.01 0.08
N ALA A 213 17.41 -27.30 -0.27
CA ALA A 213 16.43 -27.75 -1.25
C ALA A 213 15.00 -27.45 -0.79
N ILE A 214 14.67 -27.74 0.48
CA ILE A 214 13.35 -27.48 1.04
C ILE A 214 13.04 -25.98 1.08
N THR A 215 13.94 -25.15 1.60
CA THR A 215 13.72 -23.70 1.69
C THR A 215 13.55 -23.06 0.31
N ARG A 216 14.33 -23.50 -0.67
CA ARG A 216 14.21 -23.05 -2.05
C ARG A 216 12.89 -23.47 -2.69
N ALA A 217 12.47 -24.73 -2.49
CA ALA A 217 11.19 -25.21 -3.00
C ALA A 217 10.01 -24.43 -2.41
N ILE A 218 10.06 -24.11 -1.11
CA ILE A 218 9.05 -23.25 -0.47
C ILE A 218 9.03 -21.87 -1.14
N ALA A 219 10.19 -21.25 -1.37
CA ALA A 219 10.25 -19.93 -2.01
C ALA A 219 9.72 -19.95 -3.45
N ASP A 220 9.99 -21.01 -4.21
CA ASP A 220 9.62 -21.11 -5.63
C ASP A 220 8.17 -21.57 -5.86
N GLN A 221 7.64 -22.45 -5.00
CA GLN A 221 6.38 -23.18 -5.25
C GLN A 221 5.27 -22.92 -4.23
N ALA A 222 5.56 -22.41 -3.03
CA ALA A 222 4.55 -22.30 -1.96
C ALA A 222 3.47 -21.23 -2.22
N ARG A 223 3.67 -20.36 -3.19
CA ARG A 223 2.75 -19.26 -3.55
C ARG A 223 2.14 -19.53 -4.92
N THR A 224 0.84 -19.28 -5.05
CA THR A 224 0.12 -19.37 -6.32
C THR A 224 0.65 -18.37 -7.35
N ILE A 225 0.98 -17.15 -6.89
CA ILE A 225 1.70 -16.17 -7.71
C ILE A 225 3.17 -16.26 -7.33
N ARG A 226 4.00 -16.69 -8.29
CA ARG A 226 5.44 -16.85 -8.08
C ARG A 226 6.09 -15.51 -7.77
N ILE A 227 6.86 -15.48 -6.68
CA ILE A 227 7.67 -14.34 -6.27
C ILE A 227 9.15 -14.73 -6.39
N PRO A 228 10.04 -13.86 -6.94
CA PRO A 228 11.47 -14.13 -6.98
C PRO A 228 12.06 -14.37 -5.58
N VAL A 229 13.05 -15.26 -5.46
CA VAL A 229 13.55 -15.71 -4.14
C VAL A 229 14.11 -14.58 -3.26
N HIS A 230 14.87 -13.64 -3.84
CA HIS A 230 15.38 -12.47 -3.10
C HIS A 230 14.27 -11.60 -2.48
N MET A 231 13.07 -11.57 -3.10
CA MET A 231 11.92 -10.88 -2.54
C MET A 231 11.31 -11.67 -1.38
N VAL A 232 11.29 -13.02 -1.45
CA VAL A 232 10.84 -13.88 -0.34
C VAL A 232 11.76 -13.72 0.88
N GLU A 233 13.07 -13.64 0.69
CA GLU A 233 14.02 -13.34 1.77
C GLU A 233 13.76 -11.98 2.39
N THR A 234 13.51 -10.97 1.56
CA THR A 234 13.19 -9.61 2.01
C THR A 234 11.88 -9.59 2.81
N ILE A 235 10.87 -10.36 2.38
CA ILE A 235 9.60 -10.55 3.11
C ILE A 235 9.83 -11.25 4.45
N ASN A 236 10.70 -12.27 4.50
CA ASN A 236 11.05 -12.95 5.75
C ASN A 236 11.79 -12.03 6.73
N LYS A 237 12.71 -11.19 6.23
CA LYS A 237 13.38 -10.15 7.04
C LYS A 237 12.37 -9.11 7.54
N PHE A 238 11.45 -8.67 6.69
CA PHE A 238 10.37 -7.75 7.06
C PHE A 238 9.49 -8.35 8.16
N THR A 239 8.99 -9.57 7.99
CA THR A 239 8.12 -10.22 8.98
C THR A 239 8.85 -10.52 10.30
N HIS A 240 10.15 -10.86 10.25
CA HIS A 240 10.96 -11.05 11.45
C HIS A 240 11.16 -9.73 12.22
N THR A 241 11.54 -8.66 11.51
CA THR A 241 11.73 -7.31 12.08
C THR A 241 10.42 -6.78 12.66
N GLN A 242 9.32 -6.94 11.92
CA GLN A 242 7.99 -6.59 12.39
C GLN A 242 7.64 -7.31 13.71
N ARG A 243 7.86 -8.63 13.81
CA ARG A 243 7.60 -9.39 15.04
C ARG A 243 8.48 -8.95 16.21
N ARG A 244 9.76 -8.64 15.96
CA ARG A 244 10.67 -8.11 16.99
C ARG A 244 10.18 -6.77 17.51
N LEU A 245 9.86 -5.84 16.61
CA LEU A 245 9.34 -4.51 16.98
C LEU A 245 8.00 -4.60 17.71
N VAL A 246 7.12 -5.55 17.36
CA VAL A 246 5.87 -5.80 18.13
C VAL A 246 6.19 -6.19 19.58
N GLN A 247 7.22 -7.00 19.80
CA GLN A 247 7.63 -7.41 21.15
C GLN A 247 8.26 -6.25 21.94
N GLU A 248 9.10 -5.44 21.30
CA GLU A 248 9.80 -4.32 21.95
C GLU A 248 8.86 -3.13 22.24
N LEU A 249 7.98 -2.80 21.30
CA LEU A 249 7.07 -1.65 21.41
C LEU A 249 5.76 -1.99 22.11
N GLY A 250 5.40 -3.28 22.19
CA GLY A 250 4.10 -3.72 22.72
C GLY A 250 2.88 -3.29 21.90
N ARG A 251 3.11 -2.78 20.68
CA ARG A 251 2.09 -2.35 19.71
C ARG A 251 2.51 -2.73 18.30
N GLU A 252 1.58 -2.63 17.33
CA GLU A 252 1.96 -2.76 15.93
C GLU A 252 2.90 -1.61 15.51
N PRO A 253 4.04 -1.92 14.87
CA PRO A 253 5.00 -0.92 14.41
C PRO A 253 4.48 -0.16 13.20
N LEU A 254 4.84 1.11 13.11
CA LEU A 254 4.57 1.94 11.94
C LEU A 254 5.49 1.55 10.78
N ILE A 255 5.06 1.82 9.55
CA ILE A 255 5.83 1.51 8.34
C ILE A 255 7.18 2.26 8.35
N GLU A 256 7.21 3.48 8.89
CA GLU A 256 8.40 4.31 9.03
C GLU A 256 9.41 3.74 10.04
N GLU A 257 8.93 3.16 11.15
CA GLU A 257 9.77 2.50 12.15
C GLU A 257 10.43 1.25 11.57
N ILE A 258 9.67 0.43 10.84
CA ILE A 258 10.21 -0.75 10.15
C ILE A 258 11.22 -0.34 9.06
N ALA A 259 10.93 0.76 8.33
CA ALA A 259 11.81 1.28 7.30
C ALA A 259 13.16 1.74 7.87
N SER A 260 13.13 2.44 9.02
CA SER A 260 14.34 2.83 9.74
C SER A 260 15.13 1.62 10.25
N GLU A 261 14.46 0.58 10.74
CA GLU A 261 15.13 -0.61 11.27
C GLU A 261 15.72 -1.50 10.17
N MET A 262 15.12 -1.50 8.98
CA MET A 262 15.58 -2.26 7.82
C MET A 262 16.56 -1.50 6.93
N ASP A 263 16.87 -0.23 7.21
CA ASP A 263 17.64 0.69 6.35
C ASP A 263 17.10 0.75 4.91
N MET A 264 15.78 0.87 4.74
CA MET A 264 15.10 0.86 3.44
C MET A 264 14.11 2.03 3.31
N ASP A 265 13.85 2.47 2.08
CA ASP A 265 12.85 3.50 1.83
C ASP A 265 11.42 3.02 2.19
N VAL A 266 10.62 3.94 2.75
CA VAL A 266 9.23 3.72 3.17
C VAL A 266 8.38 3.22 2.00
N LYS A 267 8.61 3.73 0.79
CA LYS A 267 7.90 3.26 -0.42
C LYS A 267 8.16 1.79 -0.70
N LYS A 268 9.40 1.33 -0.51
CA LYS A 268 9.79 -0.06 -0.74
C LYS A 268 9.18 -0.99 0.30
N ILE A 269 9.14 -0.59 1.57
CA ILE A 269 8.45 -1.34 2.62
C ILE A 269 6.94 -1.43 2.35
N ARG A 270 6.30 -0.35 1.90
CA ARG A 270 4.88 -0.36 1.51
C ARG A 270 4.63 -1.34 0.36
N TYR A 271 5.53 -1.41 -0.61
CA TYR A 271 5.47 -2.37 -1.70
C TYR A 271 5.64 -3.82 -1.21
N ILE A 272 6.59 -4.07 -0.30
CA ILE A 272 6.78 -5.39 0.32
C ILE A 272 5.54 -5.82 1.11
N LYS A 273 4.93 -4.90 1.88
CA LYS A 273 3.68 -5.15 2.61
C LYS A 273 2.55 -5.55 1.66
N LYS A 274 2.45 -4.92 0.47
CA LYS A 274 1.45 -5.26 -0.56
C LYS A 274 1.69 -6.65 -1.15
N ILE A 275 2.94 -6.99 -1.49
CA ILE A 275 3.27 -8.32 -2.04
C ILE A 275 3.13 -9.44 -0.99
N SER A 276 3.37 -9.13 0.28
CA SER A 276 3.30 -10.10 1.38
C SER A 276 1.88 -10.58 1.69
N GLN A 277 0.84 -9.99 1.10
CA GLN A 277 -0.55 -10.39 1.33
C GLN A 277 -0.82 -11.77 0.74
N ASP A 278 -1.47 -12.64 1.51
CA ASP A 278 -1.92 -13.94 1.03
C ASP A 278 -3.18 -13.78 0.15
N ILE A 279 -3.31 -14.64 -0.86
CA ILE A 279 -4.52 -14.67 -1.71
C ILE A 279 -5.71 -15.25 -0.94
N VAL A 280 -6.89 -14.73 -1.23
CA VAL A 280 -8.16 -15.23 -0.69
C VAL A 280 -8.91 -15.96 -1.79
N SER A 281 -9.55 -17.08 -1.45
CA SER A 281 -10.39 -17.82 -2.40
C SER A 281 -11.67 -17.04 -2.70
N LEU A 282 -12.09 -17.02 -3.97
CA LEU A 282 -13.39 -16.47 -4.38
C LEU A 282 -14.57 -17.27 -3.81
N GLU A 283 -14.34 -18.54 -3.48
CA GLU A 283 -15.34 -19.39 -2.84
C GLU A 283 -15.35 -19.28 -1.31
N ALA A 284 -14.52 -18.40 -0.73
CA ALA A 284 -14.55 -18.17 0.70
C ALA A 284 -15.95 -17.65 1.08
N PRO A 285 -16.62 -18.27 2.07
CA PRO A 285 -17.92 -17.81 2.52
C PRO A 285 -17.76 -16.44 3.19
N VAL A 286 -18.68 -15.52 2.89
CA VAL A 286 -18.72 -14.19 3.51
C VAL A 286 -19.89 -14.14 4.49
N GLY A 287 -19.58 -13.99 5.79
CA GLY A 287 -20.57 -13.91 6.88
C GLY A 287 -20.57 -15.13 7.82
N SER A 288 -21.18 -14.97 8.99
CA SER A 288 -21.21 -15.99 10.06
C SER A 288 -22.40 -16.96 9.99
N ASP A 289 -23.39 -16.69 9.14
CA ASP A 289 -24.62 -17.46 9.09
C ASP A 289 -24.50 -18.61 8.08
N GLY A 290 -24.68 -19.83 8.58
CA GLY A 290 -24.54 -21.08 7.84
C GLY A 290 -25.47 -21.17 6.63
N ASP A 291 -24.93 -21.78 5.58
CA ASP A 291 -25.57 -22.21 4.33
C ASP A 291 -26.10 -21.13 3.36
N ASN A 292 -26.30 -19.88 3.79
CA ASN A 292 -26.69 -18.76 2.93
C ASN A 292 -25.66 -17.61 2.87
N SER A 293 -24.43 -17.83 3.35
CA SER A 293 -23.34 -16.87 3.15
C SER A 293 -22.98 -16.81 1.67
N GLY A 294 -23.22 -15.67 1.03
CA GLY A 294 -22.77 -15.42 -0.34
C GLY A 294 -21.27 -15.68 -0.47
N LYS A 295 -20.84 -16.20 -1.61
CA LYS A 295 -19.41 -16.42 -1.88
C LYS A 295 -18.75 -15.06 -2.11
N LEU A 296 -17.47 -14.92 -1.76
CA LEU A 296 -16.73 -13.68 -2.03
C LEU A 296 -16.80 -13.28 -3.51
N GLY A 297 -16.76 -14.25 -4.41
CA GLY A 297 -16.86 -14.04 -5.86
C GLY A 297 -18.18 -13.42 -6.31
N ASP A 298 -19.28 -13.62 -5.58
CA ASP A 298 -20.59 -13.06 -5.93
C ASP A 298 -20.64 -11.54 -5.70
N PHE A 299 -19.69 -10.99 -4.93
CA PHE A 299 -19.58 -9.56 -4.63
C PHE A 299 -18.58 -8.81 -5.53
N ILE A 300 -17.88 -9.51 -6.42
CA ILE A 300 -16.90 -8.89 -7.31
C ILE A 300 -17.63 -8.42 -8.57
N GLU A 301 -17.62 -7.11 -8.79
CA GLU A 301 -18.15 -6.48 -9.99
C GLU A 301 -17.28 -6.83 -11.21
N ASP A 302 -17.92 -7.05 -12.36
CA ASP A 302 -17.24 -7.26 -13.63
C ASP A 302 -17.11 -5.94 -14.39
N ASP A 303 -15.91 -5.34 -14.33
CA ASP A 303 -15.60 -4.08 -15.01
C ASP A 303 -15.39 -4.23 -16.52
N VAL A 304 -15.28 -5.46 -17.04
CA VAL A 304 -14.95 -5.71 -18.45
C VAL A 304 -16.21 -5.71 -19.31
N THR A 305 -17.33 -6.19 -18.77
CA THR A 305 -18.59 -6.27 -19.51
C THR A 305 -19.34 -4.95 -19.49
N LEU A 306 -19.61 -4.40 -20.68
CA LEU A 306 -20.43 -3.21 -20.81
C LEU A 306 -21.87 -3.51 -20.38
N SER A 307 -22.46 -2.62 -19.58
CA SER A 307 -23.86 -2.71 -19.19
C SER A 307 -24.79 -2.74 -20.41
N PRO A 308 -25.97 -3.39 -20.35
CA PRO A 308 -26.92 -3.41 -21.46
C PRO A 308 -27.31 -2.00 -21.93
N ALA A 309 -27.40 -1.05 -20.99
CA ALA A 309 -27.64 0.37 -21.31
C ALA A 309 -26.46 0.96 -22.10
N ALA A 310 -25.22 0.76 -21.66
CA ALA A 310 -24.04 1.24 -22.38
C ALA A 310 -23.90 0.60 -23.78
N GLN A 311 -24.23 -0.68 -23.91
CA GLN A 311 -24.26 -1.39 -25.20
C GLN A 311 -25.32 -0.80 -26.14
N ALA A 312 -26.55 -0.58 -25.66
CA ALA A 312 -27.62 0.04 -26.43
C ALA A 312 -27.25 1.47 -26.86
N SER A 313 -26.68 2.27 -25.94
CA SER A 313 -26.23 3.64 -26.23
C SER A 313 -25.10 3.67 -27.26
N ARG A 314 -24.17 2.70 -27.24
CA ARG A 314 -23.13 2.55 -28.26
C ARG A 314 -23.71 2.18 -29.62
N GLN A 315 -24.73 1.32 -29.65
CA GLN A 315 -25.42 0.94 -30.88
C GLN A 315 -26.20 2.13 -31.46
N LEU A 316 -26.93 2.89 -30.64
CA LEU A 316 -27.61 4.11 -31.05
C LEU A 316 -26.63 5.16 -31.58
N LEU A 317 -25.49 5.34 -30.91
CA LEU A 317 -24.44 6.26 -31.39
C LEU A 317 -23.88 5.82 -32.75
N LYS A 318 -23.76 4.51 -33.00
CA LYS A 318 -23.34 3.98 -34.30
C LYS A 318 -24.36 4.30 -35.39
N GLU A 319 -25.65 4.17 -35.10
CA GLU A 319 -26.75 4.51 -36.00
C GLU A 319 -26.81 6.01 -36.29
N ASP A 320 -26.69 6.86 -35.26
CA ASP A 320 -26.62 8.32 -35.40
C ASP A 320 -25.43 8.78 -36.27
N VAL A 321 -24.25 8.18 -36.05
CA VAL A 321 -23.06 8.45 -36.88
C VAL A 321 -23.32 8.01 -38.32
N HIS A 322 -23.98 6.87 -38.54
CA HIS A 322 -24.31 6.41 -39.89
C HIS A 322 -25.26 7.39 -40.60
N GLY A 323 -26.31 7.84 -39.91
CA GLY A 323 -27.27 8.83 -40.43
C GLY A 323 -26.60 10.16 -40.77
N LEU A 324 -25.71 10.66 -39.92
CA LEU A 324 -24.94 11.87 -40.23
C LEU A 324 -24.04 11.73 -41.46
N LEU A 325 -23.43 10.56 -41.64
CA LEU A 325 -22.56 10.30 -42.78
C LEU A 325 -23.32 10.23 -44.11
N GLU A 326 -24.63 9.95 -44.11
CA GLU A 326 -25.49 9.97 -45.31
C GLU A 326 -25.75 11.40 -45.81
N SER A 327 -25.65 12.43 -44.95
CA SER A 327 -25.78 13.83 -45.36
C SER A 327 -24.61 14.33 -46.22
N LEU A 328 -23.47 13.63 -46.18
CA LEU A 328 -22.28 13.95 -46.95
C LEU A 328 -22.39 13.41 -48.38
N THR A 329 -21.60 13.98 -49.29
CA THR A 329 -21.52 13.41 -50.64
C THR A 329 -20.88 12.01 -50.60
N PRO A 330 -21.21 11.08 -51.50
CA PRO A 330 -20.68 9.71 -51.48
C PRO A 330 -19.14 9.65 -51.45
N ARG A 331 -18.49 10.64 -52.08
CA ARG A 331 -17.03 10.78 -52.07
C ARG A 331 -16.49 11.22 -50.70
N GLU A 332 -17.14 12.19 -50.05
CA GLU A 332 -16.78 12.63 -48.69
C GLU A 332 -17.02 11.52 -47.67
N GLN A 333 -18.16 10.81 -47.77
CA GLN A 333 -18.52 9.71 -46.89
C GLN A 333 -17.49 8.58 -46.92
N LYS A 334 -17.08 8.14 -48.12
CA LYS A 334 -16.09 7.06 -48.27
C LYS A 334 -14.70 7.48 -47.77
N ILE A 335 -14.30 8.73 -47.96
CA ILE A 335 -13.05 9.27 -47.38
C ILE A 335 -13.09 9.19 -45.84
N ILE A 336 -14.18 9.61 -45.21
CA ILE A 336 -14.33 9.59 -43.74
C ILE A 336 -14.38 8.15 -43.20
N ARG A 337 -15.13 7.24 -43.84
CA ARG A 337 -15.21 5.83 -43.42
C ARG A 337 -13.85 5.13 -43.43
N MET A 338 -13.06 5.32 -44.50
CA MET A 338 -11.73 4.71 -44.61
C MET A 338 -10.70 5.39 -43.70
N ARG A 339 -10.77 6.71 -43.54
CA ARG A 339 -9.83 7.46 -42.70
C ARG A 339 -9.96 7.10 -41.22
N PHE A 340 -11.19 6.98 -40.73
CA PHE A 340 -11.48 6.68 -39.33
C PHE A 340 -11.76 5.19 -39.06
N GLY A 341 -11.73 4.35 -40.10
CA GLY A 341 -11.93 2.90 -39.96
C GLY A 341 -13.31 2.53 -39.43
N LEU A 342 -14.37 3.20 -39.89
CA LEU A 342 -15.73 3.02 -39.33
C LEU A 342 -16.37 1.67 -39.70
N ASP A 343 -15.93 1.07 -40.82
CA ASP A 343 -16.43 -0.23 -41.30
C ASP A 343 -15.52 -1.39 -40.82
N ASP A 344 -14.21 -1.26 -41.04
CA ASP A 344 -13.24 -2.35 -40.81
C ASP A 344 -12.44 -2.22 -39.50
N GLY A 345 -12.65 -1.15 -38.74
CA GLY A 345 -11.89 -0.86 -37.51
C GLY A 345 -10.44 -0.39 -37.74
N ILE A 346 -10.00 -0.31 -39.00
CA ILE A 346 -8.64 0.08 -39.39
C ILE A 346 -8.70 1.46 -40.07
N GLY A 347 -8.01 2.45 -39.50
CA GLY A 347 -7.91 3.79 -40.08
C GLY A 347 -6.76 3.89 -41.09
N HIS A 348 -7.07 4.28 -42.32
CA HIS A 348 -6.08 4.45 -43.40
C HIS A 348 -5.37 5.80 -43.36
N THR A 349 -4.13 5.85 -43.86
CA THR A 349 -3.37 7.10 -43.95
C THR A 349 -3.92 8.03 -45.04
N LEU A 350 -3.68 9.35 -44.94
CA LEU A 350 -4.11 10.31 -45.99
C LEU A 350 -3.49 10.00 -47.36
N GLU A 351 -2.33 9.35 -47.38
CA GLU A 351 -1.64 8.92 -48.60
C GLU A 351 -2.30 7.69 -49.20
N GLU A 352 -2.62 6.67 -48.39
CA GLU A 352 -3.37 5.48 -48.83
C GLU A 352 -4.75 5.85 -49.38
N VAL A 353 -5.50 6.70 -48.66
CA VAL A 353 -6.79 7.20 -49.12
C VAL A 353 -6.62 8.03 -50.41
N GLY A 354 -5.55 8.83 -50.50
CA GLY A 354 -5.25 9.60 -51.72
C GLY A 354 -4.98 8.72 -52.94
N GLN A 355 -4.25 7.61 -52.76
CA GLN A 355 -3.97 6.63 -53.81
C GLN A 355 -5.26 5.98 -54.33
N GLU A 356 -6.18 5.59 -53.44
CA GLU A 356 -7.44 4.97 -53.83
C GLU A 356 -8.36 5.92 -54.62
N PHE A 357 -8.38 7.21 -54.27
CA PHE A 357 -9.19 8.22 -54.96
C PHE A 357 -8.48 8.91 -56.13
N GLY A 358 -7.24 8.54 -56.43
CA GLY A 358 -6.43 9.15 -57.49
C GLY A 358 -6.17 10.65 -57.29
N VAL A 359 -6.04 11.10 -56.04
CA VAL A 359 -5.83 12.51 -55.66
C VAL A 359 -4.67 12.67 -54.69
N THR A 360 -4.11 13.88 -54.64
CA THR A 360 -3.01 14.18 -53.72
C THR A 360 -3.47 14.11 -52.26
N ARG A 361 -2.53 13.76 -51.37
CA ARG A 361 -2.72 13.77 -49.91
C ARG A 361 -3.37 15.06 -49.40
N GLU A 362 -2.89 16.21 -49.86
CA GLU A 362 -3.39 17.52 -49.43
C GLU A 362 -4.84 17.75 -49.89
N ARG A 363 -5.23 17.18 -51.04
CA ARG A 363 -6.61 17.25 -51.51
C ARG A 363 -7.55 16.44 -50.62
N ILE A 364 -7.14 15.26 -50.16
CA ILE A 364 -7.92 14.46 -49.19
C ILE A 364 -8.07 15.23 -47.87
N ARG A 365 -7.00 15.84 -47.36
CA ARG A 365 -7.04 16.67 -46.14
C ARG A 365 -8.03 17.83 -46.24
N GLN A 366 -8.07 18.51 -47.39
CA GLN A 366 -9.04 19.58 -47.64
C GLN A 366 -10.48 19.08 -47.66
N ILE A 367 -10.72 17.93 -48.29
CA ILE A 367 -12.06 17.32 -48.36
C ILE A 367 -12.50 16.85 -46.96
N GLU A 368 -11.60 16.25 -46.19
CA GLU A 368 -11.83 15.86 -44.79
C GLU A 368 -12.20 17.06 -43.93
N ALA A 369 -11.41 18.14 -43.97
CA ALA A 369 -11.69 19.35 -43.21
C ALA A 369 -13.06 19.94 -43.56
N LYS A 370 -13.40 19.96 -44.86
CA LYS A 370 -14.71 20.45 -45.33
C LYS A 370 -15.85 19.53 -44.88
N ALA A 371 -15.67 18.22 -44.92
CA ALA A 371 -16.65 17.25 -44.45
C ALA A 371 -16.89 17.37 -42.94
N LEU A 372 -15.84 17.55 -42.13
CA LEU A 372 -15.94 17.75 -40.69
C LEU A 372 -16.69 19.04 -40.33
N VAL A 373 -16.47 20.13 -41.08
CA VAL A 373 -17.23 21.37 -40.89
C VAL A 373 -18.72 21.16 -41.20
N LYS A 374 -19.05 20.49 -42.32
CA LYS A 374 -20.44 20.16 -42.66
C LYS A 374 -21.12 19.28 -41.61
N LEU A 375 -20.41 18.26 -41.10
CA LEU A 375 -20.91 17.41 -40.02
C LEU A 375 -21.17 18.21 -38.74
N ARG A 376 -20.34 19.21 -38.44
CA ARG A 376 -20.50 20.08 -37.27
C ARG A 376 -21.67 21.05 -37.38
N GLU A 377 -21.98 21.50 -38.59
CA GLU A 377 -23.09 22.43 -38.86
C GLU A 377 -24.45 21.70 -38.97
N HIS A 378 -24.45 20.37 -39.11
CA HIS A 378 -25.69 19.60 -39.22
C HIS A 378 -26.50 19.62 -37.91
N PRO A 379 -27.83 19.81 -37.94
CA PRO A 379 -28.66 19.90 -36.73
C PRO A 379 -28.62 18.63 -35.86
N GLU A 380 -28.42 17.45 -36.47
CA GLU A 380 -28.31 16.19 -35.72
C GLU A 380 -26.96 16.00 -35.02
N SER A 381 -25.95 16.83 -35.32
CA SER A 381 -24.67 16.83 -34.58
C SER A 381 -24.86 17.16 -33.10
N VAL A 382 -25.91 17.92 -32.77
CA VAL A 382 -26.28 18.24 -31.39
C VAL A 382 -26.72 16.98 -30.63
N ARG A 383 -27.41 16.03 -31.28
CA ARG A 383 -27.84 14.77 -30.65
C ARG A 383 -26.66 13.89 -30.25
N ILE A 384 -25.62 13.83 -31.08
CA ILE A 384 -24.39 13.06 -30.76
C ILE A 384 -23.58 13.74 -29.65
N ASN A 385 -23.58 15.08 -29.60
CA ASN A 385 -22.93 15.80 -28.50
C ASN A 385 -23.68 15.61 -27.18
N LEU A 386 -25.01 15.49 -27.22
CA LEU A 386 -25.85 15.19 -26.04
C LEU A 386 -25.70 13.74 -25.58
N SER A 387 -25.67 12.76 -26.49
CA SER A 387 -25.46 11.35 -26.13
C SER A 387 -24.06 11.07 -25.59
N LYS A 388 -23.04 11.83 -26.04
CA LYS A 388 -21.71 11.84 -25.41
C LYS A 388 -21.74 12.41 -23.99
N ALA A 389 -22.50 13.47 -23.75
CA ALA A 389 -22.65 14.04 -22.40
C ALA A 389 -23.34 13.04 -21.46
N GLU A 390 -24.36 12.31 -21.94
CA GLU A 390 -25.06 11.28 -21.18
C GLU A 390 -24.21 10.02 -20.93
N GLN A 391 -23.45 9.53 -21.90
CA GLN A 391 -22.55 8.37 -21.71
C GLN A 391 -21.33 8.67 -20.83
N SER A 392 -20.87 9.93 -20.79
CA SER A 392 -19.78 10.37 -19.89
C SER A 392 -20.23 10.52 -18.43
N LEU A 393 -21.53 10.55 -18.15
CA LEU A 393 -22.02 10.67 -16.78
C LEU A 393 -21.95 9.33 -16.00
N ASP A 394 -22.00 8.19 -16.71
CA ASP A 394 -22.02 6.87 -16.07
C ASP A 394 -20.63 6.23 -15.89
N ASN A 395 -19.64 6.57 -16.72
CA ASN A 395 -18.28 5.97 -16.63
C ASN A 395 -17.22 6.89 -16.01
N ASP A 396 -17.52 8.18 -15.81
CA ASP A 396 -16.52 9.17 -15.40
C ASP A 396 -16.81 9.83 -14.04
N ILE A 397 -17.22 9.07 -13.02
CA ILE A 397 -17.12 9.59 -11.64
C ILE A 397 -15.65 9.90 -11.28
N ASN A 398 -14.68 9.25 -11.94
CA ASN A 398 -13.25 9.49 -11.72
C ASN A 398 -12.56 10.38 -12.77
N PHE A 399 -13.16 10.66 -13.93
CA PHE A 399 -12.56 11.52 -14.97
C PHE A 399 -13.19 12.92 -15.03
N LEU A 400 -14.42 13.10 -14.53
CA LEU A 400 -15.08 14.42 -14.40
C LEU A 400 -14.43 15.34 -13.34
N THR A 401 -13.42 14.87 -12.60
CA THR A 401 -12.60 15.73 -11.74
C THR A 401 -11.53 16.51 -12.52
N ASN A 402 -11.16 16.07 -13.73
CA ASN A 402 -9.95 16.60 -14.39
C ASN A 402 -10.16 17.27 -15.75
N ASN A 403 -11.32 17.20 -16.41
CA ASN A 403 -11.51 17.87 -17.71
C ASN A 403 -12.95 18.32 -17.98
N LEU A 404 -13.61 18.91 -16.99
CA LEU A 404 -14.66 19.88 -17.31
C LEU A 404 -13.95 21.17 -17.73
N SER A 405 -14.18 21.61 -18.96
CA SER A 405 -13.99 23.00 -19.33
C SER A 405 -14.87 23.83 -18.40
N PHE A 406 -14.29 24.29 -17.29
CA PHE A 406 -14.95 25.11 -16.27
C PHE A 406 -15.37 26.40 -16.95
N THR A 407 -16.65 26.52 -17.30
CA THR A 407 -17.24 27.81 -17.67
C THR A 407 -17.27 28.76 -16.47
N TYR A 408 -17.07 28.25 -15.24
CA TYR A 408 -16.93 29.00 -14.00
C TYR A 408 -15.96 28.30 -13.03
N PHE A 409 -15.06 29.07 -12.40
CA PHE A 409 -14.09 28.58 -11.43
C PHE A 409 -14.77 28.05 -10.15
N PRO A 410 -14.31 26.93 -9.54
CA PRO A 410 -14.92 26.38 -8.33
C PRO A 410 -14.71 27.29 -7.10
N ASP A 411 -15.67 27.24 -6.17
CA ASP A 411 -15.50 27.81 -4.83
C ASP A 411 -14.42 27.05 -4.05
N LEU A 412 -13.69 27.74 -3.18
CA LEU A 412 -12.63 27.13 -2.37
C LEU A 412 -13.08 27.04 -0.92
N ILE A 413 -12.84 25.91 -0.27
CA ILE A 413 -13.06 25.74 1.17
C ILE A 413 -11.73 25.50 1.85
N PHE A 414 -11.35 26.35 2.80
CA PHE A 414 -10.07 26.23 3.49
C PHE A 414 -10.26 25.52 4.84
N PHE A 415 -9.68 24.33 4.93
CA PHE A 415 -9.57 23.53 6.14
C PHE A 415 -8.14 23.58 6.67
N GLY A 416 -7.99 23.64 7.99
CA GLY A 416 -6.71 23.53 8.65
C GLY A 416 -6.82 23.91 10.12
N PRO A 417 -5.98 23.34 11.00
CA PRO A 417 -5.97 23.68 12.41
C PRO A 417 -5.71 25.18 12.61
N PRO A 418 -6.11 25.78 13.75
CA PRO A 418 -5.65 27.13 14.09
C PRO A 418 -4.11 27.20 14.01
N GLY A 419 -3.57 28.30 13.47
CA GLY A 419 -2.12 28.42 13.23
C GLY A 419 -1.62 27.93 11.86
N SER A 420 -2.46 27.27 11.06
CA SER A 420 -2.09 26.75 9.72
C SER A 420 -1.89 27.79 8.61
N GLY A 421 -2.12 29.08 8.88
CA GLY A 421 -1.98 30.14 7.87
C GLY A 421 -3.18 30.35 6.94
N LYS A 422 -4.22 29.48 7.00
CA LYS A 422 -5.41 29.52 6.12
C LYS A 422 -6.01 30.93 5.88
N THR A 423 -6.25 31.70 6.93
CA THR A 423 -6.85 33.05 6.83
C THR A 423 -5.92 34.04 6.15
N SER A 424 -4.60 33.92 6.41
CA SER A 424 -3.59 34.78 5.78
C SER A 424 -3.50 34.50 4.28
N GLU A 425 -3.52 33.22 3.91
CA GLU A 425 -3.50 32.79 2.51
C GLU A 425 -4.80 33.16 1.76
N ALA A 426 -5.97 33.02 2.39
CA ALA A 426 -7.24 33.45 1.81
C ALA A 426 -7.23 34.95 1.44
N HIS A 427 -6.70 35.81 2.32
CA HIS A 427 -6.58 37.23 2.03
C HIS A 427 -5.54 37.56 0.95
N LYS A 428 -4.45 36.79 0.84
CA LYS A 428 -3.46 36.95 -0.24
C LYS A 428 -4.07 36.60 -1.61
N ILE A 429 -4.74 35.45 -1.71
CA ILE A 429 -5.34 34.96 -2.97
C ILE A 429 -6.42 35.90 -3.47
N THR A 430 -7.28 36.39 -2.59
CA THR A 430 -8.40 37.26 -3.01
C THR A 430 -7.95 38.59 -3.59
N ARG A 431 -6.80 39.12 -3.16
CA ARG A 431 -6.17 40.29 -3.80
C ARG A 431 -5.71 39.99 -5.22
N VAL A 432 -5.24 38.77 -5.48
CA VAL A 432 -4.65 38.36 -6.77
C VAL A 432 -5.69 37.87 -7.79
N TYR A 433 -6.71 37.12 -7.36
CA TYR A 433 -7.61 36.36 -8.25
C TYR A 433 -9.08 36.84 -8.26
N ASP A 434 -9.37 38.04 -7.74
CA ASP A 434 -10.74 38.62 -7.66
C ASP A 434 -11.81 37.72 -7.04
N MET A 435 -11.51 37.02 -5.94
CA MET A 435 -12.48 36.16 -5.27
C MET A 435 -13.19 36.89 -4.12
N ALA A 436 -14.40 36.48 -3.77
CA ALA A 436 -15.06 36.89 -2.53
C ALA A 436 -14.59 36.01 -1.36
N VAL A 437 -14.47 36.56 -0.14
CA VAL A 437 -14.15 35.78 1.07
C VAL A 437 -15.37 35.72 1.97
N PHE A 438 -15.75 34.52 2.36
CA PHE A 438 -16.63 34.26 3.48
C PHE A 438 -15.79 33.96 4.72
N ASP A 439 -15.70 34.94 5.61
CA ASP A 439 -15.13 34.79 6.96
C ASP A 439 -16.27 34.93 7.97
N LEU A 440 -16.56 33.84 8.68
CA LEU A 440 -17.73 33.76 9.55
C LEU A 440 -17.72 34.84 10.67
N PRO A 441 -16.63 35.02 11.45
CA PRO A 441 -16.45 36.16 12.34
C PRO A 441 -16.77 37.54 11.71
N PHE A 442 -16.26 37.80 10.50
CA PHE A 442 -16.47 39.08 9.83
C PHE A 442 -17.93 39.29 9.42
N GLU A 443 -18.57 38.27 8.84
CA GLU A 443 -19.98 38.34 8.43
C GLU A 443 -20.93 38.42 9.64
N LEU A 444 -20.60 37.78 10.76
CA LEU A 444 -21.31 37.98 12.02
C LEU A 444 -21.19 39.43 12.53
N GLN A 445 -19.99 40.03 12.47
CA GLN A 445 -19.82 41.44 12.85
C GLN A 445 -20.57 42.40 11.93
N LYS A 446 -20.58 42.13 10.63
CA LYS A 446 -21.29 42.94 9.62
C LYS A 446 -22.80 42.87 9.81
N THR A 447 -23.35 41.67 10.03
CA THR A 447 -24.77 41.48 10.32
C THR A 447 -25.21 42.10 11.65
N MET A 448 -24.32 42.15 12.65
CA MET A 448 -24.56 42.88 13.91
C MET A 448 -24.54 44.41 13.77
N LYS A 449 -23.76 44.95 12.84
CA LYS A 449 -23.72 46.40 12.57
C LYS A 449 -24.96 46.89 11.80
N GLY A 450 -25.58 46.02 10.99
CA GLY A 450 -26.84 46.31 10.32
C GLY A 450 -28.02 46.33 11.29
N ASP A 451 -29.03 47.18 11.02
CA ASP A 451 -30.21 47.36 11.88
C ASP A 451 -31.28 46.27 11.64
N ASN A 452 -30.85 45.01 11.59
CA ASN A 452 -31.67 43.86 11.22
C ASN A 452 -32.07 43.04 12.46
N THR A 453 -33.24 42.40 12.42
CA THR A 453 -33.77 41.52 13.49
C THR A 453 -32.80 40.39 13.85
N LEU A 454 -32.11 39.83 12.83
CA LEU A 454 -31.05 38.83 12.96
C LEU A 454 -29.85 39.34 13.78
N GLY A 455 -29.39 40.56 13.49
CA GLY A 455 -28.27 41.18 14.21
C GLY A 455 -28.57 41.42 15.68
N ARG A 456 -29.82 41.77 16.03
CA ARG A 456 -30.26 41.93 17.43
C ARG A 456 -30.28 40.60 18.18
N LYS A 457 -30.76 39.52 17.55
CA LYS A 457 -30.72 38.16 18.13
C LYS A 457 -29.29 37.69 18.38
N ILE A 458 -28.39 37.91 17.42
CA ILE A 458 -26.97 37.55 17.56
C ILE A 458 -26.32 38.34 18.71
N LYS A 459 -26.58 39.65 18.82
CA LYS A 459 -26.10 40.48 19.95
C LYS A 459 -26.62 39.98 21.30
N GLN A 460 -27.89 39.59 21.39
CA GLN A 460 -28.47 39.05 22.62
C GLN A 460 -27.80 37.74 23.03
N LEU A 461 -27.59 36.81 22.09
CA LEU A 461 -26.95 35.53 22.36
C LEU A 461 -25.48 35.69 22.77
N LEU A 462 -24.75 36.58 22.10
CA LEU A 462 -23.35 36.88 22.45
C LEU A 462 -23.22 37.56 23.82
N ASN A 463 -24.09 38.52 24.13
CA ASN A 463 -24.11 39.15 25.46
C ASN A 463 -24.49 38.17 26.58
N ALA A 464 -25.28 37.14 26.26
CA ALA A 464 -25.62 36.05 27.16
C ALA A 464 -24.53 34.95 27.24
N GLY A 465 -23.46 35.03 26.44
CA GLY A 465 -22.39 34.03 26.40
C GLY A 465 -22.80 32.68 25.82
N GLN A 466 -23.90 32.62 25.05
CA GLN A 466 -24.43 31.38 24.49
C GLN A 466 -23.85 31.09 23.10
N VAL A 467 -23.71 29.79 22.77
CA VAL A 467 -23.29 29.34 21.44
C VAL A 467 -24.35 29.71 20.40
N ILE A 468 -23.94 30.28 19.27
CA ILE A 468 -24.86 30.64 18.18
C ILE A 468 -25.43 29.35 17.56
N PRO A 469 -26.76 29.15 17.59
CA PRO A 469 -27.35 27.94 17.02
C PRO A 469 -27.23 27.91 15.49
N SER A 470 -27.28 26.69 14.94
CA SER A 470 -26.94 26.40 13.54
C SER A 470 -27.90 27.03 12.54
N ASP A 471 -29.17 27.22 12.91
CA ASP A 471 -30.21 27.90 12.12
C ASP A 471 -29.85 29.37 11.85
N ILE A 472 -29.31 30.07 12.84
CA ILE A 472 -28.85 31.46 12.69
C ILE A 472 -27.63 31.52 11.77
N LEU A 473 -26.69 30.57 11.91
CA LEU A 473 -25.51 30.50 11.04
C LEU A 473 -25.90 30.22 9.58
N GLN A 474 -26.89 29.35 9.35
CA GLN A 474 -27.44 29.08 8.02
C GLN A 474 -28.01 30.35 7.37
N GLN A 475 -28.80 31.13 8.12
CA GLN A 475 -29.35 32.40 7.62
C GLN A 475 -28.27 33.44 7.29
N VAL A 476 -27.17 33.47 8.04
CA VAL A 476 -26.02 34.35 7.74
C VAL A 476 -25.35 33.95 6.43
N VAL A 477 -25.15 32.65 6.20
CA VAL A 477 -24.60 32.11 4.95
C VAL A 477 -25.54 32.42 3.78
N GLU A 478 -26.85 32.17 3.91
CA GLU A 478 -27.83 32.48 2.85
C GLU A 478 -27.85 33.97 2.50
N ASN A 479 -27.77 34.85 3.50
CA ASN A 479 -27.70 36.28 3.26
C ASN A 479 -26.42 36.69 2.53
N PHE A 480 -25.30 36.04 2.80
CA PHE A 480 -24.06 36.28 2.07
C PHE A 480 -24.19 35.93 0.59
N PHE A 481 -24.76 34.76 0.27
CA PHE A 481 -24.99 34.33 -1.11
C PHE A 481 -25.92 35.27 -1.90
N LYS A 482 -26.91 35.89 -1.24
CA LYS A 482 -27.80 36.89 -1.89
C LYS A 482 -27.07 38.15 -2.38
N HIS A 483 -25.94 38.49 -1.78
CA HIS A 483 -25.21 39.74 -2.07
C HIS A 483 -24.01 39.54 -3.02
N ILE A 484 -23.79 38.30 -3.50
CA ILE A 484 -22.66 37.96 -4.37
C ILE A 484 -23.19 37.50 -5.74
N PRO A 485 -22.62 38.00 -6.86
CA PRO A 485 -22.96 37.51 -8.18
C PRO A 485 -22.70 36.01 -8.30
N ASN A 486 -23.62 35.26 -8.92
CA ASN A 486 -23.46 33.81 -9.13
C ASN A 486 -22.18 33.44 -9.90
N ASP A 487 -21.61 34.37 -10.65
CA ASP A 487 -20.41 34.11 -11.48
C ASP A 487 -19.09 34.37 -10.73
N LYS A 488 -19.13 34.95 -9.52
CA LYS A 488 -17.92 35.30 -8.76
C LYS A 488 -17.51 34.15 -7.83
N PRO A 489 -16.28 33.62 -7.92
CA PRO A 489 -15.83 32.52 -7.06
C PRO A 489 -15.61 32.98 -5.60
N ILE A 490 -15.88 32.07 -4.65
CA ILE A 490 -15.91 32.36 -3.21
C ILE A 490 -14.88 31.48 -2.48
N ILE A 491 -14.17 32.06 -1.51
CA ILE A 491 -13.34 31.34 -0.53
C ILE A 491 -14.08 31.28 0.80
N PHE A 492 -14.35 30.08 1.31
CA PHE A 492 -14.90 29.82 2.63
C PHE A 492 -13.77 29.53 3.62
N ASP A 493 -13.48 30.48 4.52
CA ASP A 493 -12.49 30.28 5.59
C ASP A 493 -13.17 29.70 6.84
N GLY A 494 -12.85 28.44 7.15
CA GLY A 494 -13.29 27.82 8.40
C GLY A 494 -14.80 27.51 8.49
N PHE A 495 -15.48 27.33 7.36
CA PHE A 495 -16.84 26.82 7.26
C PHE A 495 -16.91 25.80 6.10
N PRO A 496 -17.59 24.65 6.24
CA PRO A 496 -18.33 24.15 7.40
C PRO A 496 -17.43 23.63 8.54
N LYS A 497 -17.92 23.64 9.79
CA LYS A 497 -17.17 23.15 10.98
C LYS A 497 -17.62 21.80 11.52
N ASN A 498 -18.84 21.37 11.19
CA ASN A 498 -19.41 20.09 11.63
C ASN A 498 -20.25 19.46 10.52
N LEU A 499 -20.56 18.17 10.64
CA LEU A 499 -21.35 17.41 9.66
C LEU A 499 -22.69 18.06 9.30
N ALA A 500 -23.43 18.58 10.29
CA ALA A 500 -24.72 19.22 10.04
C ALA A 500 -24.60 20.49 9.19
N GLN A 501 -23.54 21.27 9.37
CA GLN A 501 -23.22 22.42 8.51
C GLN A 501 -22.77 21.96 7.13
N THR A 502 -22.04 20.86 7.03
CA THR A 502 -21.60 20.28 5.76
C THR A 502 -22.79 19.83 4.90
N ASP A 503 -23.78 19.17 5.49
CA ASP A 503 -25.01 18.76 4.78
C ASP A 503 -25.83 19.95 4.30
N PHE A 504 -25.85 21.03 5.08
CA PHE A 504 -26.46 22.29 4.67
C PHE A 504 -25.69 22.95 3.52
N PHE A 505 -24.37 23.06 3.65
CA PHE A 505 -23.50 23.67 2.65
C PHE A 505 -23.59 22.94 1.31
N ASN A 506 -23.55 21.61 1.31
CA ASN A 506 -23.65 20.80 0.09
C ASN A 506 -25.01 21.00 -0.61
N ARG A 507 -26.11 21.10 0.16
CA ARG A 507 -27.44 21.43 -0.39
C ARG A 507 -27.46 22.83 -1.01
N LEU A 508 -26.87 23.81 -0.34
CA LEU A 508 -26.86 25.20 -0.79
C LEU A 508 -26.01 25.38 -2.06
N ILE A 509 -24.83 24.77 -2.14
CA ILE A 509 -23.99 24.77 -3.34
C ILE A 509 -24.70 24.12 -4.53
N SER A 510 -25.39 23.00 -4.29
CA SER A 510 -26.19 22.30 -5.31
C SER A 510 -27.35 23.17 -5.83
N GLN A 511 -28.08 23.85 -4.93
CA GLN A 511 -29.17 24.77 -5.31
C GLN A 511 -28.68 25.92 -6.21
N HIS A 512 -27.50 26.46 -5.94
CA HIS A 512 -26.90 27.53 -6.74
C HIS A 512 -26.14 27.04 -7.98
N LYS A 513 -26.14 25.72 -8.26
CA LYS A 513 -25.39 25.09 -9.37
C LYS A 513 -23.89 25.44 -9.39
N ARG A 514 -23.29 25.61 -8.20
CA ARG A 514 -21.87 25.92 -8.04
C ARG A 514 -21.07 24.64 -7.83
N ASN A 515 -19.77 24.68 -8.11
CA ASN A 515 -18.85 23.61 -7.73
C ASN A 515 -17.86 24.13 -6.69
N PHE A 516 -17.28 23.24 -5.88
CA PHE A 516 -16.30 23.61 -4.87
C PHE A 516 -15.15 22.61 -4.78
N VAL A 517 -14.03 23.07 -4.26
CA VAL A 517 -12.83 22.28 -3.94
C VAL A 517 -12.40 22.60 -2.52
N ALA A 518 -12.13 21.57 -1.72
CA ALA A 518 -11.66 21.70 -0.35
C ALA A 518 -10.12 21.63 -0.30
N ILE A 519 -9.49 22.63 0.30
CA ILE A 519 -8.04 22.70 0.51
C ILE A 519 -7.75 22.49 1.99
N LEU A 520 -7.01 21.42 2.29
CA LEU A 520 -6.55 21.07 3.63
C LEU A 520 -5.10 21.50 3.82
N PHE A 521 -4.89 22.49 4.69
CA PHE A 521 -3.57 22.90 5.16
C PHE A 521 -3.11 21.95 6.27
N ASN A 522 -2.19 21.05 5.93
CA ASN A 522 -1.64 20.07 6.86
C ASN A 522 -0.44 20.69 7.60
N VAL A 523 -0.50 20.77 8.92
CA VAL A 523 0.58 21.32 9.76
C VAL A 523 0.78 20.40 10.94
N GLY A 524 2.03 20.04 11.24
CA GLY A 524 2.37 19.26 12.43
C GLY A 524 1.93 19.98 13.71
N ASP A 525 1.44 19.24 14.70
CA ASP A 525 0.89 19.84 15.93
C ASP A 525 1.89 20.75 16.66
N ASP A 526 3.18 20.39 16.66
CA ASP A 526 4.25 21.20 17.24
C ASP A 526 4.52 22.49 16.45
N HIS A 527 4.42 22.43 15.11
CA HIS A 527 4.52 23.60 14.23
C HIS A 527 3.29 24.51 14.36
N ALA A 528 2.09 23.95 14.47
CA ALA A 528 0.87 24.71 14.71
C ALA A 528 0.92 25.41 16.09
N LEU A 529 1.35 24.69 17.13
CA LEU A 529 1.49 25.24 18.48
C LEU A 529 2.54 26.35 18.54
N THR A 530 3.72 26.16 17.94
CA THR A 530 4.76 27.21 17.88
C THR A 530 4.30 28.45 17.11
N ARG A 531 3.55 28.27 16.00
CA ARG A 531 2.95 29.39 15.25
C ARG A 531 1.84 30.09 16.01
N ILE A 532 1.13 29.42 16.92
CA ILE A 532 0.08 30.03 17.75
C ILE A 532 0.69 30.78 18.94
N THR A 533 1.71 30.21 19.60
CA THR A 533 2.37 30.82 20.78
C THR A 533 3.20 32.04 20.39
N LYS A 534 3.77 32.06 19.19
CA LYS A 534 4.45 33.23 18.59
C LYS A 534 3.47 34.23 17.95
N LYS A 535 2.39 34.62 18.65
CA LYS A 535 1.49 35.70 18.19
C LYS A 535 1.23 36.72 19.29
N LYS A 536 1.13 37.99 18.90
CA LYS A 536 0.67 39.07 19.77
C LYS A 536 -0.83 39.28 19.58
N VAL A 537 -1.60 39.41 20.65
CA VAL A 537 -3.05 39.65 20.62
C VAL A 537 -3.34 41.04 21.16
N CYS A 538 -4.15 41.80 20.44
CA CYS A 538 -4.65 43.08 20.93
C CYS A 538 -5.56 42.86 22.14
N THR A 539 -5.26 43.57 23.23
CA THR A 539 -6.01 43.49 24.49
C THR A 539 -7.47 43.90 24.38
N TYR A 540 -7.83 44.69 23.36
CA TYR A 540 -9.17 45.26 23.20
C TYR A 540 -9.98 44.56 22.10
N CYS A 541 -9.47 44.51 20.87
CA CYS A 541 -10.22 43.95 19.73
C CYS A 541 -9.90 42.50 19.40
N GLN A 542 -8.99 41.86 20.17
CA GLN A 542 -8.54 40.48 19.97
C GLN A 542 -7.95 40.16 18.59
N SER A 543 -7.57 41.18 17.82
CA SER A 543 -6.87 40.99 16.54
C SER A 543 -5.49 40.39 16.79
N ILE A 544 -5.12 39.42 15.97
CA ILE A 544 -3.93 38.58 16.14
C ILE A 544 -2.84 39.04 15.15
N TYR A 545 -1.65 39.31 15.65
CA TYR A 545 -0.49 39.77 14.89
C TYR A 545 0.65 38.75 14.98
N SER A 546 1.49 38.66 13.95
CA SER A 546 2.70 37.82 13.98
C SER A 546 3.66 38.28 15.08
N ALA A 547 4.35 37.36 15.77
CA ALA A 547 5.36 37.74 16.79
C ALA A 547 6.49 38.59 16.21
N ASP A 548 6.83 38.39 14.94
CA ASP A 548 7.92 39.11 14.26
C ASP A 548 7.51 40.52 13.82
N SER A 549 6.27 40.96 14.10
CA SER A 549 5.87 42.33 13.84
C SER A 549 6.53 43.29 14.84
N THR A 550 7.15 44.36 14.33
CA THR A 550 7.69 45.48 15.13
C THR A 550 6.59 46.35 15.75
N LEU A 551 5.32 46.00 15.52
CA LEU A 551 4.16 46.70 16.05
C LEU A 551 3.97 46.36 17.53
N GLU A 552 3.87 47.40 18.36
CA GLU A 552 3.54 47.33 19.78
C GLU A 552 2.05 47.64 20.03
N THR A 553 1.41 48.35 19.10
CA THR A 553 0.00 48.75 19.16
C THR A 553 -0.79 48.21 17.96
N CYS A 554 -2.08 47.97 18.17
CA CYS A 554 -2.99 47.41 17.18
C CYS A 554 -3.35 48.44 16.10
N GLU A 555 -3.01 48.21 14.84
CA GLU A 555 -3.35 49.08 13.70
C GLU A 555 -4.86 49.37 13.54
N LYS A 556 -5.74 48.54 14.12
CA LYS A 556 -7.21 48.72 14.04
C LYS A 556 -7.79 49.59 15.14
N CYS A 557 -7.14 49.69 16.31
CA CYS A 557 -7.74 50.35 17.47
C CYS A 557 -6.74 50.99 18.43
N ASP A 558 -5.46 51.07 18.09
CA ASP A 558 -4.36 51.69 18.87
C ASP A 558 -4.19 51.18 20.32
N HIS A 559 -4.68 49.96 20.62
CA HIS A 559 -4.47 49.32 21.93
C HIS A 559 -3.31 48.32 21.93
N ASP A 560 -2.69 48.15 23.10
CA ASP A 560 -1.49 47.32 23.29
C ASP A 560 -1.65 45.85 22.87
N LEU A 561 -0.60 45.35 22.23
CA LEU A 561 -0.44 43.97 21.79
C LEU A 561 0.30 43.13 22.85
N LYS A 562 -0.35 42.11 23.41
CA LYS A 562 0.27 41.19 24.40
C LYS A 562 0.67 39.86 23.76
N LEU A 563 1.86 39.37 24.08
CA LEU A 563 2.28 38.00 23.76
C LEU A 563 1.43 36.99 24.54
N ILE A 564 1.04 35.91 23.86
CA ILE A 564 0.28 34.83 24.49
C ILE A 564 1.22 34.03 25.41
N LYS A 565 1.03 34.13 26.73
CA LYS A 565 1.84 33.39 27.74
C LYS A 565 1.67 31.87 27.63
N GLU A 566 2.74 31.13 27.99
CA GLU A 566 2.92 29.68 27.89
C GLU A 566 1.89 28.82 28.68
N ASP A 567 1.20 29.38 29.67
CA ASP A 567 0.26 28.65 30.55
C ASP A 567 -0.99 28.10 29.85
N ASN A 568 -1.20 28.38 28.57
CA ASN A 568 -2.38 27.97 27.80
C ASN A 568 -2.14 26.80 26.83
N ILE A 569 -0.95 26.17 26.83
CA ILE A 569 -0.62 25.06 25.90
C ILE A 569 -1.60 23.89 26.05
N VAL A 570 -2.00 23.54 27.28
CA VAL A 570 -2.97 22.45 27.53
C VAL A 570 -4.34 22.77 26.90
N GLY A 571 -4.81 24.02 27.04
CA GLY A 571 -6.04 24.47 26.41
C GLY A 571 -5.95 24.55 24.88
N MET A 572 -4.78 24.88 24.34
CA MET A 572 -4.54 24.89 22.89
C MET A 572 -4.49 23.47 22.30
N LYS A 573 -3.85 22.52 22.99
CA LYS A 573 -3.87 21.10 22.62
C LYS A 573 -5.29 20.54 22.63
N LEU A 574 -6.09 20.90 23.64
CA LEU A 574 -7.51 20.52 23.70
C LEU A 574 -8.35 21.12 22.55
N ARG A 575 -8.04 22.36 22.12
CA ARG A 575 -8.68 22.98 20.95
C ARG A 575 -8.28 22.31 19.64
N LEU A 576 -7.02 21.90 19.50
CA LEU A 576 -6.53 21.15 18.34
C LEU A 576 -7.19 19.76 18.29
N SER A 577 -7.24 19.04 19.42
CA SER A 577 -7.91 17.73 19.47
C SER A 577 -9.39 17.82 19.13
N ASN A 578 -10.10 18.82 19.66
CA ASN A 578 -11.52 19.03 19.34
C ASN A 578 -11.70 19.40 17.87
N TYR A 579 -10.81 20.22 17.30
CA TYR A 579 -10.83 20.54 15.88
C TYR A 579 -10.69 19.28 15.01
N TYR A 580 -9.72 18.41 15.31
CA TYR A 580 -9.55 17.16 14.54
C TYR A 580 -10.75 16.22 14.72
N GLN A 581 -11.31 16.11 15.92
CA GLN A 581 -12.51 15.29 16.14
C GLN A 581 -13.72 15.77 15.33
N GLU A 582 -13.94 17.09 15.24
CA GLU A 582 -15.08 17.66 14.51
C GLU A 582 -14.87 17.65 12.99
N THR A 583 -13.63 17.83 12.52
CA THR A 583 -13.31 17.95 11.09
C THR A 583 -12.92 16.64 10.42
N ALA A 584 -12.41 15.64 11.14
CA ALA A 584 -12.08 14.32 10.59
C ALA A 584 -13.21 13.69 9.75
N PRO A 585 -14.49 13.67 10.19
CA PRO A 585 -15.56 13.11 9.37
C PRO A 585 -15.81 13.93 8.09
N ILE A 586 -15.61 15.26 8.13
CA ILE A 586 -15.77 16.15 6.97
C ILE A 586 -14.66 15.90 5.95
N VAL A 587 -13.41 15.83 6.43
CA VAL A 587 -12.23 15.56 5.59
C VAL A 587 -12.36 14.21 4.90
N SER A 588 -12.73 13.15 5.64
CA SER A 588 -12.95 11.82 5.05
C SER A 588 -14.09 11.82 4.03
N MET A 589 -15.16 12.58 4.26
CA MET A 589 -16.27 12.71 3.31
C MET A 589 -15.82 13.39 2.02
N TYR A 590 -15.11 14.51 2.10
CA TYR A 590 -14.61 15.23 0.91
C TYR A 590 -13.48 14.50 0.19
N GLU A 591 -12.69 13.70 0.90
CA GLU A 591 -11.71 12.78 0.31
C GLU A 591 -12.39 11.69 -0.50
N LYS A 592 -13.43 11.04 0.04
CA LYS A 592 -14.25 10.06 -0.70
C LYS A 592 -14.96 10.65 -1.92
N MET A 593 -15.31 11.93 -1.87
CA MET A 593 -15.91 12.65 -2.99
C MET A 593 -14.88 13.10 -4.04
N GLY A 594 -13.58 12.89 -3.83
CA GLY A 594 -12.52 13.33 -4.74
C GLY A 594 -12.37 14.86 -4.83
N LYS A 595 -12.87 15.61 -3.84
CA LYS A 595 -12.87 17.09 -3.81
C LYS A 595 -11.87 17.69 -2.83
N LEU A 596 -11.01 16.86 -2.21
CA LEU A 596 -10.05 17.27 -1.19
C LEU A 596 -8.63 17.37 -1.75
N ILE A 597 -7.95 18.47 -1.47
CA ILE A 597 -6.58 18.76 -1.88
C ILE A 597 -5.76 19.08 -0.64
N SER A 598 -4.70 18.31 -0.36
CA SER A 598 -3.83 18.53 0.81
C SER A 598 -2.57 19.33 0.46
N ILE A 599 -2.32 20.42 1.19
CA ILE A 599 -1.12 21.26 1.07
C ILE A 599 -0.30 21.09 2.34
N ASN A 600 1.01 20.83 2.18
CA ASN A 600 1.93 20.84 3.29
C ASN A 600 2.14 22.29 3.74
N ALA A 601 1.69 22.61 4.94
CA ALA A 601 1.79 23.93 5.51
C ALA A 601 2.85 24.01 6.62
N ASP A 602 3.69 22.98 6.81
CA ASP A 602 4.89 23.05 7.66
C ASP A 602 6.01 23.89 7.02
N GLU A 603 5.96 24.06 5.69
CA GLU A 603 6.87 24.86 4.86
C GLU A 603 6.72 26.38 5.12
N ASN A 604 7.65 27.18 4.58
CA ASN A 604 7.63 28.64 4.76
C ASN A 604 6.39 29.27 4.09
N ASP A 605 5.91 30.40 4.60
CA ASP A 605 4.69 31.07 4.08
C ASP A 605 4.75 31.38 2.57
N GLU A 606 5.94 31.56 1.99
CA GLU A 606 6.12 31.73 0.53
C GLU A 606 5.99 30.42 -0.25
N GLU A 607 6.49 29.31 0.29
CA GLU A 607 6.39 27.98 -0.32
C GLU A 607 4.94 27.48 -0.30
N VAL A 608 4.23 27.70 0.82
CA VAL A 608 2.79 27.41 0.95
C VAL A 608 1.99 28.23 -0.06
N TYR A 609 2.30 29.52 -0.23
CA TYR A 609 1.65 30.37 -1.22
C TYR A 609 1.91 29.89 -2.65
N ASN A 610 3.16 29.54 -2.99
CA ASN A 610 3.53 29.05 -4.32
C ASN A 610 2.84 27.71 -4.63
N ALA A 611 2.86 26.77 -3.69
CA ALA A 611 2.19 25.47 -3.84
C ALA A 611 0.67 25.63 -4.02
N LEU A 612 0.08 26.63 -3.37
CA LEU A 612 -1.33 26.97 -3.50
C LEU A 612 -1.61 27.64 -4.86
N THR A 613 -0.77 28.58 -5.30
CA THR A 613 -0.93 29.22 -6.62
C THR A 613 -0.73 28.26 -7.78
N ASP A 614 0.26 27.35 -7.71
CA ASP A 614 0.53 26.36 -8.75
C ASP A 614 -0.68 25.43 -8.94
N ARG A 615 -1.32 25.05 -7.83
CA ARG A 615 -2.55 24.24 -7.86
C ARG A 615 -3.73 25.04 -8.41
N LEU A 616 -3.87 26.31 -8.04
CA LEU A 616 -4.94 27.18 -8.56
C LEU A 616 -4.76 27.51 -10.06
N GLU A 617 -3.53 27.67 -10.53
CA GLU A 617 -3.20 27.87 -11.95
C GLU A 617 -3.49 26.60 -12.76
N ALA A 618 -3.26 25.40 -12.20
CA ALA A 618 -3.69 24.14 -12.81
C ALA A 618 -5.22 24.02 -13.00
N PHE A 619 -6.01 24.76 -12.19
CA PHE A 619 -7.46 24.88 -12.34
C PHE A 619 -7.90 26.03 -13.26
N GLY A 620 -6.97 26.74 -13.91
CA GLY A 620 -7.27 27.74 -14.95
C GLY A 620 -7.49 29.18 -14.49
N LEU A 621 -7.02 29.56 -13.29
CA LEU A 621 -7.06 30.96 -12.82
C LEU A 621 -5.91 31.81 -13.40
N ASP A 622 -6.24 32.75 -14.30
CA ASP A 622 -5.30 33.80 -14.71
C ASP A 622 -5.18 34.87 -13.61
N LYS A 623 -3.93 35.22 -13.24
CA LYS A 623 -3.64 36.36 -12.35
C LYS A 623 -4.31 37.62 -12.92
N LYS A 624 -4.89 38.49 -12.08
CA LYS A 624 -5.37 39.81 -12.52
C LYS A 624 -4.29 40.46 -13.40
N LYS A 625 -4.58 40.66 -14.69
CA LYS A 625 -3.81 41.58 -15.52
C LYS A 625 -3.83 42.91 -14.77
N LYS A 626 -2.70 43.30 -14.17
CA LYS A 626 -2.51 44.66 -13.66
C LYS A 626 -2.89 45.58 -14.82
N LYS A 627 -4.00 46.30 -14.70
CA LYS A 627 -4.15 47.55 -15.45
C LYS A 627 -2.92 48.36 -15.04
N LYS A 628 -1.99 48.52 -15.98
CA LYS A 628 -0.99 49.57 -15.92
C LYS A 628 -1.79 50.87 -15.93
N ASP A 629 -1.83 51.52 -14.78
CA ASP A 629 -1.82 52.97 -14.74
C ASP A 629 -0.36 53.38 -14.49
#